data_AF-A0A1I7Y380-F1
#
_entry.id   AF-A0A1I7Y380-F1
#
_cell.length_a   1.000
_cell.length_b   1.000
_cell.length_c   1.000
_cell.angle_alpha   90.00
_cell.angle_beta   90.00
_cell.angle_gamma   90.00
#
_symmetry.space_group_name_H-M   'P 1'
#
loop_
_entity.id
_entity.type
_entity.pdbx_description
1 polymer ?
#
loop_
_entity_poly.entity_id
_entity_poly.type
_entity_poly.pdbx_seq_one_letter_code
_entity_poly.pdbx_strand_id
1 'polypeptide(L)'
;MDDVPFLFVNAVLHCLNSESLSAPRLLAHPLWSSVAEEHHGKRKDYVFSVRHTFGKAFQFYVEKTGEDQYFTPEEWLRSGISYSRIRNIILCSSYQRDLPFRTFEEALNCAHRMVPYLNNLRQITVTMHLDGENRSLDFLWKRPCHTFASFRLPLKVPLPRSRAALYILYDRDVRWNLDNNDQLRTVCTWIHPYNAVRYLLPLCAEKRLTWKFSFTLKASTLNSLKTWQGDAPWDDIYPEVRNSREPPQPEEGRAFFEDEHIQKEFVWRSDRGASLTITWK
;
A
#
# COMPACT_ATOMS: atom_id res chain seq x y z
N MET A 1 -34.64 -20.10 -1.77
CA MET A 1 -33.16 -19.94 -1.73
C MET A 1 -32.46 -21.29 -1.75
N ASP A 2 -33.22 -22.39 -1.63
CA ASP A 2 -32.69 -23.74 -1.41
C ASP A 2 -32.09 -24.39 -2.66
N ASP A 3 -32.40 -23.87 -3.87
CA ASP A 3 -31.90 -24.40 -5.15
C ASP A 3 -30.63 -23.71 -5.66
N VAL A 4 -29.95 -22.91 -4.83
CA VAL A 4 -28.71 -22.25 -5.23
C VAL A 4 -27.56 -23.27 -5.24
N PRO A 5 -26.88 -23.50 -6.37
CA PRO A 5 -25.80 -24.49 -6.44
C PRO A 5 -24.66 -24.16 -5.48
N PHE A 6 -24.08 -25.19 -4.85
CA PHE A 6 -22.91 -25.05 -3.96
C PHE A 6 -21.79 -24.23 -4.61
N LEU A 7 -21.49 -24.48 -5.89
CA LEU A 7 -20.44 -23.78 -6.62
C LEU A 7 -20.69 -22.27 -6.71
N PHE A 8 -21.96 -21.86 -6.85
CA PHE A 8 -22.33 -20.45 -6.86
C PHE A 8 -22.10 -19.83 -5.48
N VAL A 9 -22.59 -20.47 -4.41
CA VAL A 9 -22.41 -20.01 -3.03
C VAL A 9 -20.91 -19.89 -2.70
N ASN A 10 -20.13 -20.91 -3.02
CA ASN A 10 -18.68 -20.93 -2.83
C ASN A 10 -17.97 -19.81 -3.61
N ALA A 11 -18.36 -19.57 -4.87
CA ALA A 11 -17.79 -18.49 -5.67
C ALA A 11 -18.12 -17.10 -5.11
N VAL A 12 -19.38 -16.86 -4.74
CA VAL A 12 -19.82 -15.60 -4.12
C VAL A 12 -19.07 -15.36 -2.83
N LEU A 13 -19.04 -16.37 -1.95
CA LEU A 13 -18.37 -16.23 -0.67
C LEU A 13 -16.88 -16.01 -0.86
N HIS A 14 -16.19 -16.73 -1.76
CA HIS A 14 -14.78 -16.54 -2.11
C HIS A 14 -14.42 -15.06 -2.42
N CYS A 15 -15.33 -14.32 -3.07
CA CYS A 15 -15.14 -12.91 -3.41
C CYS A 15 -15.29 -11.94 -2.22
N LEU A 16 -16.02 -12.32 -1.16
CA LEU A 16 -16.24 -11.49 0.02
C LEU A 16 -14.94 -11.30 0.81
N ASN A 17 -14.77 -10.15 1.45
CA ASN A 17 -13.69 -9.97 2.43
C ASN A 17 -14.01 -10.74 3.73
N SER A 18 -13.03 -10.87 4.64
CA SER A 18 -13.20 -11.67 5.86
C SER A 18 -14.25 -11.09 6.81
N GLU A 19 -14.40 -9.76 6.87
CA GLU A 19 -15.43 -9.09 7.68
C GLU A 19 -16.83 -9.39 7.14
N SER A 20 -17.01 -9.31 5.81
CA SER A 20 -18.27 -9.58 5.12
C SER A 20 -18.70 -11.04 5.20
N LEU A 21 -17.80 -11.98 5.52
CA LEU A 21 -18.18 -13.38 5.79
C LEU A 21 -18.94 -13.54 7.11
N SER A 22 -18.86 -12.58 8.04
CA SER A 22 -19.58 -12.67 9.31
C SER A 22 -21.11 -12.73 9.11
N ALA A 23 -21.65 -11.96 8.16
CA ALA A 23 -23.08 -11.91 7.93
C ALA A 23 -23.65 -13.22 7.34
N PRO A 24 -23.06 -13.83 6.29
CA PRO A 24 -23.52 -15.12 5.78
C PRO A 24 -23.47 -16.27 6.80
N ARG A 25 -22.54 -16.24 7.77
CA ARG A 25 -22.47 -17.24 8.86
C ARG A 25 -23.71 -17.22 9.75
N LEU A 26 -24.33 -16.05 9.92
CA LEU A 26 -25.52 -15.85 10.74
C LEU A 26 -26.83 -16.15 10.00
N LEU A 27 -26.77 -16.49 8.70
CA LEU A 27 -27.96 -16.86 7.95
C LEU A 27 -28.49 -18.21 8.47
N ALA A 28 -29.81 -18.31 8.64
CA ALA A 28 -30.48 -19.58 8.99
C ALA A 28 -30.38 -20.64 7.87
N HIS A 29 -29.81 -20.30 6.72
CA HIS A 29 -29.67 -21.20 5.58
C HIS A 29 -28.42 -22.09 5.73
N PRO A 30 -28.56 -23.43 5.85
CA PRO A 30 -27.44 -24.32 6.19
C PRO A 30 -26.27 -24.27 5.20
N LEU A 31 -26.56 -24.25 3.90
CA LEU A 31 -25.54 -24.17 2.85
C LEU A 31 -24.69 -22.89 2.95
N TRP A 32 -25.32 -21.72 2.99
CA TRP A 32 -24.62 -20.44 3.07
C TRP A 32 -23.81 -20.30 4.36
N SER A 33 -24.40 -20.65 5.50
CA SER A 33 -23.72 -20.57 6.79
C SER A 33 -22.52 -21.52 6.86
N SER A 34 -22.69 -22.78 6.43
CA SER A 34 -21.61 -23.78 6.43
C SER A 34 -20.45 -23.38 5.51
N VAL A 35 -20.72 -22.91 4.29
CA VAL A 35 -19.67 -22.52 3.34
C VAL A 35 -18.99 -21.23 3.81
N ALA A 36 -19.72 -20.33 4.46
CA ALA A 36 -19.16 -19.10 5.02
C ALA A 36 -18.26 -19.39 6.23
N GLU A 37 -18.65 -20.29 7.12
CA GLU A 37 -17.80 -20.79 8.21
C GLU A 37 -16.54 -21.44 7.68
N GLU A 38 -16.68 -22.28 6.65
CA GLU A 38 -15.53 -22.93 6.03
C GLU A 38 -14.54 -21.91 5.45
N HIS A 39 -15.03 -20.95 4.66
CA HIS A 39 -14.18 -19.88 4.16
C HIS A 39 -13.57 -19.05 5.28
N HIS A 40 -14.33 -18.75 6.34
CA HIS A 40 -13.83 -17.98 7.47
C HIS A 40 -12.68 -18.70 8.18
N GLY A 41 -12.81 -20.00 8.43
CA GLY A 41 -11.79 -20.80 9.14
C GLY A 41 -10.58 -21.19 8.28
N LYS A 42 -10.75 -21.38 6.97
CA LYS A 42 -9.69 -21.93 6.10
C LYS A 42 -8.95 -20.88 5.25
N ARG A 43 -9.42 -19.64 5.21
CA ARG A 43 -8.81 -18.58 4.39
C ARG A 43 -7.39 -18.26 4.79
N LYS A 44 -6.56 -18.07 3.77
CA LYS A 44 -5.17 -17.67 3.93
C LYS A 44 -4.90 -16.48 3.01
N ASP A 45 -4.46 -15.38 3.59
CA ASP A 45 -4.10 -14.19 2.86
C ASP A 45 -2.59 -14.16 2.61
N TYR A 46 -2.22 -13.85 1.38
CA TYR A 46 -0.85 -13.85 0.89
C TYR A 46 -0.46 -12.48 0.34
N VAL A 47 0.84 -12.27 0.22
CA VAL A 47 1.47 -11.13 -0.42
C VAL A 47 2.21 -11.61 -1.64
N PHE A 48 1.94 -11.00 -2.79
CA PHE A 48 2.72 -11.22 -4.00
C PHE A 48 3.80 -10.17 -4.13
N SER A 49 5.05 -10.60 -4.09
CA SER A 49 6.21 -9.72 -4.12
C SER A 49 6.95 -9.82 -5.45
N VAL A 50 7.18 -8.67 -6.07
CA VAL A 50 8.04 -8.49 -7.23
C VAL A 50 9.22 -7.63 -6.81
N ARG A 51 10.41 -8.20 -6.97
CA ARG A 51 11.67 -7.60 -6.54
C ARG A 51 12.56 -7.40 -7.75
N HIS A 52 13.11 -6.19 -7.92
CA HIS A 52 14.03 -5.86 -9.00
C HIS A 52 15.40 -5.47 -8.44
N THR A 53 16.46 -6.15 -8.87
CA THR A 53 17.84 -5.79 -8.49
C THR A 53 18.53 -4.99 -9.58
N PHE A 54 19.54 -4.20 -9.18
CA PHE A 54 20.46 -3.61 -10.13
C PHE A 54 21.10 -4.72 -10.99
N GLY A 55 20.90 -4.66 -12.31
CA GLY A 55 21.35 -5.71 -13.24
C GLY A 55 20.26 -6.47 -14.00
N LYS A 56 19.02 -5.95 -14.06
CA LYS A 56 17.87 -6.53 -14.81
C LYS A 56 17.42 -7.92 -14.31
N ALA A 57 17.83 -8.32 -13.12
CA ALA A 57 17.39 -9.55 -12.51
C ALA A 57 16.18 -9.28 -11.62
N PHE A 58 15.21 -10.18 -11.67
CA PHE A 58 14.00 -10.09 -10.86
C PHE A 58 13.86 -11.30 -9.94
N GLN A 59 13.18 -11.12 -8.82
CA GLN A 59 12.72 -12.21 -7.96
C GLN A 59 11.22 -12.08 -7.74
N PHE A 60 10.53 -13.21 -7.74
CA PHE A 60 9.11 -13.31 -7.50
C PHE A 60 8.85 -14.37 -6.46
N TYR A 61 7.98 -14.05 -5.52
CA TYR A 61 7.53 -15.02 -4.54
C TYR A 61 6.19 -14.59 -3.95
N VAL A 62 5.55 -15.57 -3.32
CA VAL A 62 4.32 -15.42 -2.57
C VAL A 62 4.63 -15.76 -1.12
N GLU A 63 4.36 -14.85 -0.20
CA GLU A 63 4.53 -15.07 1.25
C GLU A 63 3.17 -15.08 1.92
N LYS A 64 3.00 -15.93 2.94
CA LYS A 64 1.77 -15.94 3.73
C LYS A 64 1.82 -14.78 4.74
N THR A 65 0.74 -14.03 4.85
CA THR A 65 0.71 -12.82 5.69
C THR A 65 0.96 -13.19 7.15
N GLY A 66 2.00 -12.61 7.75
CA GLY A 66 2.37 -12.85 9.16
C GLY A 66 3.20 -14.10 9.41
N GLU A 67 3.68 -14.78 8.36
CA GLU A 67 4.53 -15.96 8.48
C GLU A 67 5.80 -15.80 7.63
N ASP A 68 6.91 -16.36 8.09
CA ASP A 68 8.21 -16.29 7.39
C ASP A 68 8.32 -17.28 6.20
N GLN A 69 7.22 -17.96 5.86
CA GLN A 69 7.19 -18.92 4.77
C GLN A 69 6.95 -18.23 3.42
N TYR A 70 7.86 -18.47 2.48
CA TYR A 70 7.78 -18.02 1.10
C TYR A 70 7.68 -19.20 0.12
N PHE A 71 7.01 -18.95 -0.99
CA PHE A 71 6.82 -19.89 -2.09
C PHE A 71 7.21 -19.21 -3.40
N THR A 72 7.81 -19.95 -4.32
CA THR A 72 7.77 -19.51 -5.72
C THR A 72 6.31 -19.46 -6.20
N PRO A 73 5.97 -18.59 -7.17
CA PRO A 73 4.61 -18.54 -7.69
C PRO A 73 4.13 -19.89 -8.24
N GLU A 74 5.03 -20.69 -8.82
CA GLU A 74 4.71 -22.03 -9.32
C GLU A 74 4.37 -23.01 -8.19
N GLU A 75 5.13 -22.99 -7.09
CA GLU A 75 4.83 -23.80 -5.90
C GLU A 75 3.49 -23.40 -5.29
N TRP A 76 3.25 -22.09 -5.15
CA TRP A 76 1.99 -21.59 -4.62
C TRP A 76 0.80 -22.03 -5.48
N LEU A 77 0.90 -21.92 -6.81
CA LEU A 77 -0.14 -22.37 -7.74
C LEU A 77 -0.41 -23.88 -7.67
N ARG A 78 0.59 -24.70 -7.28
CA ARG A 78 0.43 -26.15 -7.07
C ARG A 78 -0.12 -26.51 -5.69
N SER A 79 -0.08 -25.60 -4.71
CA SER A 79 -0.38 -25.88 -3.30
C SER A 79 -1.87 -25.99 -2.93
N GLY A 80 -2.78 -26.01 -3.92
CA GLY A 80 -4.23 -26.03 -3.67
C GLY A 80 -4.74 -24.67 -3.20
N ILE A 81 -5.01 -23.78 -4.15
CA ILE A 81 -5.28 -22.34 -3.91
C ILE A 81 -6.75 -22.01 -3.57
N SER A 82 -7.60 -23.01 -3.32
CA SER A 82 -9.06 -22.83 -3.17
C SER A 82 -9.47 -21.79 -2.10
N TYR A 83 -8.68 -21.66 -1.03
CA TYR A 83 -8.89 -20.69 0.05
C TYR A 83 -7.78 -19.64 0.16
N SER A 84 -6.84 -19.65 -0.79
CA SER A 84 -5.69 -18.76 -0.82
C SER A 84 -6.03 -17.51 -1.62
N ARG A 85 -5.72 -16.33 -1.08
CA ARG A 85 -5.96 -15.05 -1.74
C ARG A 85 -4.74 -14.17 -1.64
N ILE A 86 -4.43 -13.45 -2.71
CA ILE A 86 -3.42 -12.41 -2.65
C ILE A 86 -4.12 -11.11 -2.28
N ARG A 87 -3.80 -10.59 -1.09
CA ARG A 87 -4.38 -9.33 -0.59
C ARG A 87 -3.44 -8.16 -0.77
N ASN A 88 -2.14 -8.41 -0.89
CA ASN A 88 -1.15 -7.36 -1.01
C ASN A 88 -0.21 -7.62 -2.18
N ILE A 89 0.19 -6.54 -2.85
CA ILE A 89 1.28 -6.57 -3.84
C ILE A 89 2.41 -5.69 -3.32
N ILE A 90 3.65 -6.18 -3.40
CA ILE A 90 4.85 -5.41 -3.09
C ILE A 90 5.75 -5.37 -4.33
N LEU A 91 6.06 -4.17 -4.80
CA LEU A 91 6.97 -3.87 -5.89
C LEU A 91 8.20 -3.14 -5.33
N CYS A 92 9.33 -3.82 -5.13
CA CYS A 92 10.47 -3.22 -4.43
C CYS A 92 11.85 -3.50 -5.07
N SER A 93 12.84 -2.67 -4.74
CA SER A 93 14.20 -2.74 -5.30
C SER A 93 15.21 -3.46 -4.38
N SER A 94 14.73 -4.42 -3.58
CA SER A 94 15.55 -5.23 -2.68
C SER A 94 15.64 -6.67 -3.20
N TYR A 95 16.50 -7.51 -2.64
CA TYR A 95 16.52 -8.95 -2.96
C TYR A 95 16.44 -9.79 -1.70
N GLN A 96 15.99 -11.02 -1.89
CA GLN A 96 16.08 -12.13 -0.93
C GLN A 96 17.28 -12.98 -1.33
N ARG A 97 18.13 -13.37 -0.37
CA ARG A 97 19.35 -14.15 -0.68
C ARG A 97 19.02 -15.54 -1.22
N ASP A 98 17.96 -16.14 -0.72
CA ASP A 98 17.64 -17.56 -0.94
C ASP A 98 16.64 -17.80 -2.09
N LEU A 99 16.33 -16.75 -2.87
CA LEU A 99 15.42 -16.85 -4.01
C LEU A 99 16.16 -16.80 -5.35
N PRO A 100 15.75 -17.61 -6.32
CA PRO A 100 16.37 -17.61 -7.63
C PRO A 100 16.08 -16.30 -8.37
N PHE A 101 17.10 -15.78 -9.03
CA PHE A 101 16.94 -14.70 -9.98
C PHE A 101 16.29 -15.21 -11.26
N ARG A 102 15.45 -14.36 -11.86
CA ARG A 102 14.76 -14.61 -13.11
C ARG A 102 15.06 -13.50 -14.10
N THR A 103 15.03 -13.86 -15.37
CA THR A 103 15.04 -12.90 -16.47
C THR A 103 13.75 -12.06 -16.47
N PHE A 104 13.78 -10.92 -17.15
CA PHE A 104 12.61 -10.06 -17.30
C PHE A 104 11.43 -10.75 -18.01
N GLU A 105 11.70 -11.63 -18.97
CA GLU A 105 10.64 -12.35 -19.69
C GLU A 105 9.94 -13.39 -18.80
N GLU A 106 10.73 -14.17 -18.05
CA GLU A 106 10.21 -15.11 -17.06
C GLU A 106 9.40 -14.39 -15.97
N ALA A 107 9.93 -13.25 -15.52
CA ALA A 107 9.29 -12.35 -14.58
C ALA A 107 7.91 -11.87 -15.05
N LEU A 108 7.85 -11.37 -16.29
CA LEU A 108 6.62 -10.86 -16.89
C LEU A 108 5.59 -11.99 -17.09
N ASN A 109 6.01 -13.14 -17.62
CA ASN A 109 5.14 -14.30 -17.79
C ASN A 109 4.59 -14.79 -16.43
N CYS A 110 5.45 -14.84 -15.41
CA CYS A 110 5.04 -15.17 -14.06
C CYS A 110 3.99 -14.20 -13.52
N ALA A 111 4.22 -12.89 -13.64
CA ALA A 111 3.28 -11.85 -13.22
C ALA A 111 1.93 -11.96 -13.96
N HIS A 112 1.93 -12.27 -15.26
CA HIS A 112 0.69 -12.51 -16.02
C HIS A 112 -0.08 -13.72 -15.51
N ARG A 113 0.59 -14.82 -15.16
CA ARG A 113 -0.06 -16.00 -14.59
C ARG A 113 -0.70 -15.72 -13.22
N MET A 114 -0.20 -14.72 -12.49
CA MET A 114 -0.75 -14.34 -11.19
C MET A 114 -2.00 -13.45 -11.30
N VAL A 115 -2.22 -12.77 -12.43
CA VAL A 115 -3.31 -11.81 -12.64
C VAL A 115 -4.69 -12.29 -12.17
N PRO A 116 -5.15 -13.53 -12.46
CA PRO A 116 -6.46 -14.00 -12.03
C PRO A 116 -6.67 -13.97 -10.50
N TYR A 117 -5.57 -14.04 -9.74
CA TYR A 117 -5.56 -14.08 -8.28
C TYR A 117 -5.37 -12.70 -7.62
N LEU A 118 -5.15 -11.66 -8.42
CA LEU A 118 -4.93 -10.28 -7.97
C LEU A 118 -6.23 -9.48 -8.01
N ASN A 119 -7.30 -10.03 -7.43
CA ASN A 119 -8.59 -9.38 -7.33
C ASN A 119 -8.82 -8.85 -5.89
N ASN A 120 -9.58 -7.75 -5.76
CA ASN A 120 -9.95 -7.16 -4.47
C ASN A 120 -8.71 -6.92 -3.58
N LEU A 121 -7.72 -6.17 -4.06
CA LEU A 121 -6.47 -5.98 -3.31
C LEU A 121 -6.71 -5.08 -2.10
N ARG A 122 -6.20 -5.47 -0.94
CA ARG A 122 -6.15 -4.60 0.24
C ARG A 122 -5.11 -3.51 0.03
N GLN A 123 -3.90 -3.87 -0.37
CA GLN A 123 -2.80 -2.92 -0.48
C GLN A 123 -1.89 -3.19 -1.66
N ILE A 124 -1.43 -2.12 -2.31
CA ILE A 124 -0.31 -2.16 -3.26
C ILE A 124 0.78 -1.26 -2.71
N THR A 125 2.00 -1.79 -2.58
CA THR A 125 3.17 -1.03 -2.14
C THR A 125 4.21 -0.97 -3.24
N VAL A 126 4.62 0.23 -3.63
CA VAL A 126 5.62 0.49 -4.65
C VAL A 126 6.78 1.26 -4.05
N THR A 127 7.98 0.68 -4.10
CA THR A 127 9.23 1.33 -3.70
C THR A 127 10.30 1.28 -4.79
N MET A 128 10.12 0.44 -5.82
CA MET A 128 10.98 0.43 -7.00
C MET A 128 10.60 1.51 -8.03
N HIS A 129 11.52 1.78 -8.96
CA HIS A 129 11.27 2.64 -10.12
C HIS A 129 10.48 1.90 -11.20
N LEU A 130 9.36 2.49 -11.64
CA LEU A 130 8.46 1.90 -12.64
C LEU A 130 8.70 2.42 -14.07
N ASP A 131 9.90 2.90 -14.38
CA ASP A 131 10.27 3.38 -15.72
C ASP A 131 11.07 2.33 -16.51
N GLY A 132 11.24 2.57 -17.82
CA GLY A 132 11.94 1.64 -18.70
C GLY A 132 11.22 0.29 -18.83
N GLU A 133 11.97 -0.80 -18.71
CA GLU A 133 11.45 -2.18 -18.76
C GLU A 133 10.38 -2.42 -17.68
N ASN A 134 10.46 -1.76 -16.53
CA ASN A 134 9.50 -1.92 -15.44
C ASN A 134 8.09 -1.41 -15.79
N ARG A 135 7.93 -0.59 -16.85
CA ARG A 135 6.60 -0.17 -17.34
C ARG A 135 5.76 -1.34 -17.81
N SER A 136 6.36 -2.44 -18.23
CA SER A 136 5.60 -3.64 -18.60
C SER A 136 4.92 -4.30 -17.41
N LEU A 137 5.32 -3.94 -16.17
CA LEU A 137 4.66 -4.38 -14.93
C LEU A 137 3.58 -3.40 -14.45
N ASP A 138 3.22 -2.40 -15.26
CA ASP A 138 2.21 -1.40 -14.89
C ASP A 138 0.87 -2.01 -14.51
N PHE A 139 0.49 -3.11 -15.16
CA PHE A 139 -0.74 -3.83 -14.89
C PHE A 139 -0.83 -4.42 -13.47
N LEU A 140 0.28 -4.47 -12.71
CA LEU A 140 0.29 -4.90 -11.32
C LEU A 140 -0.09 -3.75 -10.38
N TRP A 141 0.58 -2.60 -10.48
CA TRP A 141 0.35 -1.49 -9.55
C TRP A 141 -0.85 -0.60 -9.93
N LYS A 142 -1.30 -0.67 -11.19
CA LYS A 142 -2.54 -0.03 -11.66
C LYS A 142 -3.80 -0.83 -11.34
N ARG A 143 -3.72 -1.83 -10.46
CA ARG A 143 -4.89 -2.60 -10.04
C ARG A 143 -5.69 -1.82 -8.99
N PRO A 144 -7.03 -1.92 -8.99
CA PRO A 144 -7.83 -1.41 -7.90
C PRO A 144 -7.40 -2.02 -6.56
N CYS A 145 -7.26 -1.16 -5.54
CA CYS A 145 -6.88 -1.54 -4.19
C CYS A 145 -7.42 -0.53 -3.16
N HIS A 146 -7.57 -0.96 -1.90
CA HIS A 146 -8.00 -0.05 -0.82
C HIS A 146 -6.92 0.92 -0.37
N THR A 147 -5.67 0.48 -0.36
CA THR A 147 -4.52 1.25 0.10
C THR A 147 -3.41 1.25 -0.94
N PHE A 148 -3.05 2.43 -1.44
CA PHE A 148 -1.89 2.60 -2.31
C PHE A 148 -0.73 3.22 -1.54
N ALA A 149 0.40 2.53 -1.48
CA ALA A 149 1.59 2.98 -0.77
C ALA A 149 2.75 3.20 -1.75
N SER A 150 3.27 4.42 -1.82
CA SER A 150 4.43 4.76 -2.66
C SER A 150 5.54 5.36 -1.81
N PHE A 151 6.58 4.55 -1.57
CA PHE A 151 7.74 4.93 -0.77
C PHE A 151 9.02 4.76 -1.59
N ARG A 152 9.12 5.41 -2.76
CA ARG A 152 10.41 5.39 -3.44
C ARG A 152 11.44 6.11 -2.56
N LEU A 153 12.60 5.49 -2.42
CA LEU A 153 13.73 6.13 -1.76
C LEU A 153 14.30 7.16 -2.74
N PRO A 154 14.73 8.34 -2.27
CA PRO A 154 15.53 9.21 -3.09
C PRO A 154 16.78 8.43 -3.50
N LEU A 155 16.88 8.07 -4.78
CA LEU A 155 18.08 7.47 -5.33
C LEU A 155 19.25 8.38 -4.97
N LYS A 156 20.26 7.83 -4.30
CA LYS A 156 21.56 8.49 -4.11
C LYS A 156 22.35 8.61 -5.42
N VAL A 157 21.77 8.20 -6.55
CA VAL A 157 22.37 8.36 -7.86
C VAL A 157 22.40 9.86 -8.17
N PRO A 158 23.56 10.43 -8.55
CA PRO A 158 23.65 11.82 -8.97
C PRO A 158 22.91 11.99 -10.29
N LEU A 159 21.59 12.20 -10.21
CA LEU A 159 20.80 12.62 -11.36
C LEU A 159 21.17 14.06 -11.71
N PRO A 160 21.27 14.42 -13.00
CA PRO A 160 21.63 15.76 -13.40
C PRO A 160 20.59 16.80 -12.92
N ARG A 161 21.04 17.69 -12.05
CA ARG A 161 20.64 19.11 -11.87
C ARG A 161 19.20 19.52 -11.55
N SER A 162 18.21 18.65 -11.27
CA SER A 162 17.01 19.15 -10.57
C SER A 162 16.41 18.18 -9.56
N ARG A 163 16.34 18.61 -8.29
CA ARG A 163 15.53 17.96 -7.25
C ARG A 163 14.04 17.91 -7.64
N ALA A 164 13.60 18.79 -8.54
CA ALA A 164 12.23 18.86 -9.03
C ALA A 164 11.81 17.62 -9.84
N ALA A 165 12.71 17.06 -10.67
CA ALA A 165 12.41 15.87 -11.47
C ALA A 165 12.09 14.64 -10.61
N LEU A 166 12.64 14.56 -9.39
CA LEU A 166 12.39 13.43 -8.52
C LEU A 166 10.93 13.40 -8.02
N TYR A 167 10.36 14.57 -7.66
CA TYR A 167 8.98 14.68 -7.17
C TYR A 167 7.94 14.34 -8.24
N ILE A 168 8.18 14.74 -9.49
CA ILE A 168 7.29 14.53 -10.64
C ILE A 168 6.99 13.04 -10.89
N LEU A 169 7.92 12.14 -10.56
CA LEU A 169 7.72 10.70 -10.76
C LEU A 169 6.86 10.04 -9.65
N TYR A 170 6.89 10.54 -8.41
CA TYR A 170 6.01 10.04 -7.34
C TYR A 170 4.55 10.37 -7.64
N ASP A 171 4.37 11.60 -8.09
CA ASP A 171 3.10 12.21 -8.41
C ASP A 171 2.32 11.42 -9.46
N ARG A 172 3.01 10.85 -10.45
CA ARG A 172 2.35 10.07 -11.52
C ARG A 172 1.61 8.85 -10.97
N ASP A 173 2.25 8.07 -10.10
CA ASP A 173 1.69 6.80 -9.60
C ASP A 173 0.53 7.06 -8.64
N VAL A 174 0.70 8.06 -7.76
CA VAL A 174 -0.34 8.51 -6.82
C VAL A 174 -1.52 9.10 -7.59
N ARG A 175 -1.27 10.01 -8.52
CA ARG A 175 -2.31 10.63 -9.34
C ARG A 175 -3.09 9.59 -10.13
N TRP A 176 -2.41 8.63 -10.76
CA TRP A 176 -3.09 7.57 -11.49
C TRP A 176 -4.08 6.82 -10.59
N ASN A 177 -3.70 6.48 -9.36
CA ASN A 177 -4.59 5.81 -8.42
C ASN A 177 -5.74 6.72 -7.96
N LEU A 178 -5.48 8.00 -7.70
CA LEU A 178 -6.55 8.96 -7.38
C LEU A 178 -7.58 9.04 -8.51
N ASP A 179 -7.13 9.11 -9.76
CA ASP A 179 -8.00 9.25 -10.94
C ASP A 179 -8.74 7.94 -11.28
N ASN A 180 -8.12 6.76 -11.12
CA ASN A 180 -8.60 5.51 -11.74
C ASN A 180 -8.96 4.38 -10.76
N ASN A 181 -8.76 4.56 -9.45
CA ASN A 181 -9.05 3.52 -8.46
C ASN A 181 -10.22 3.96 -7.56
N ASP A 182 -11.43 3.53 -7.90
CA ASP A 182 -12.65 3.86 -7.13
C ASP A 182 -12.74 3.13 -5.79
N GLN A 183 -11.91 2.11 -5.58
CA GLN A 183 -11.84 1.39 -4.31
C GLN A 183 -10.82 2.01 -3.35
N LEU A 184 -10.05 3.00 -3.81
CA LEU A 184 -9.02 3.64 -3.01
C LEU A 184 -9.66 4.33 -1.82
N ARG A 185 -9.13 4.07 -0.63
CA ARG A 185 -9.51 4.72 0.62
C ARG A 185 -8.34 5.41 1.27
N THR A 186 -7.14 4.86 1.08
CA THR A 186 -5.94 5.36 1.72
C THR A 186 -4.77 5.46 0.76
N VAL A 187 -4.05 6.59 0.82
CA VAL A 187 -2.76 6.78 0.16
C VAL A 187 -1.68 6.90 1.22
N CYS A 188 -0.56 6.19 1.04
CA CYS A 188 0.58 6.24 1.94
C CYS A 188 1.84 6.69 1.18
N THR A 189 2.48 7.78 1.59
CA THR A 189 3.70 8.29 0.92
C THR A 189 4.74 8.79 1.91
N TRP A 190 5.92 9.19 1.42
CA TRP A 190 6.79 10.08 2.18
C TRP A 190 6.18 11.48 2.30
N ILE A 191 6.58 12.26 3.29
CA ILE A 191 6.10 13.64 3.40
C ILE A 191 6.60 14.50 2.24
N HIS A 192 5.67 15.18 1.58
CA HIS A 192 5.94 16.17 0.55
C HIS A 192 5.62 17.56 1.09
N PRO A 193 6.28 18.63 0.63
CA PRO A 193 5.79 19.99 0.88
C PRO A 193 4.38 20.16 0.29
N TYR A 194 3.49 20.88 0.97
CA TYR A 194 2.10 21.12 0.54
C TYR A 194 2.03 21.59 -0.91
N ASN A 195 2.84 22.59 -1.28
CA ASN A 195 2.86 23.13 -2.65
C ASN A 195 3.24 22.11 -3.73
N ALA A 196 3.97 21.06 -3.39
CA ALA A 196 4.35 20.02 -4.34
C ALA A 196 3.17 19.12 -4.71
N VAL A 197 2.20 18.92 -3.80
CA VAL A 197 1.06 18.01 -4.01
C VAL A 197 -0.29 18.71 -3.96
N ARG A 198 -0.33 20.04 -3.83
CA ARG A 198 -1.57 20.84 -3.70
C ARG A 198 -2.59 20.58 -4.81
N TYR A 199 -2.13 20.23 -6.00
CA TYR A 199 -2.98 19.97 -7.16
C TYR A 199 -3.67 18.60 -7.11
N LEU A 200 -3.24 17.69 -6.22
CA LEU A 200 -3.88 16.40 -5.97
C LEU A 200 -4.97 16.48 -4.89
N LEU A 201 -4.94 17.50 -4.04
CA LEU A 201 -5.85 17.63 -2.90
C LEU A 201 -7.34 17.71 -3.28
N PRO A 202 -7.74 18.38 -4.37
CA PRO A 202 -9.15 18.35 -4.79
C PRO A 202 -9.67 16.93 -5.02
N LEU A 203 -8.86 16.05 -5.62
CA LEU A 203 -9.22 14.64 -5.83
C LEU A 203 -9.32 13.87 -4.51
N CYS A 204 -8.44 14.16 -3.55
CA CYS A 204 -8.50 13.57 -2.22
C CYS A 204 -9.77 13.97 -1.47
N ALA A 205 -10.19 15.23 -1.60
CA ALA A 205 -11.42 15.75 -1.01
C ALA A 205 -12.66 15.13 -1.68
N GLU A 206 -12.72 15.13 -3.02
CA GLU A 206 -13.82 14.54 -3.79
C GLU A 206 -14.06 13.07 -3.40
N LYS A 207 -12.97 12.30 -3.25
CA LYS A 207 -13.02 10.87 -2.91
C LYS A 207 -13.03 10.60 -1.40
N ARG A 208 -13.05 11.63 -0.54
CA ARG A 208 -13.03 11.51 0.94
C ARG A 208 -11.94 10.55 1.44
N LEU A 209 -10.74 10.70 0.90
CA LEU A 209 -9.65 9.77 1.18
C LEU A 209 -8.97 10.05 2.52
N THR A 210 -8.16 9.09 2.95
CA THR A 210 -7.13 9.31 3.98
C THR A 210 -5.76 9.32 3.31
N TRP A 211 -4.96 10.36 3.51
CA TRP A 211 -3.57 10.40 3.09
C TRP A 211 -2.64 10.36 4.30
N LYS A 212 -1.85 9.30 4.41
CA LYS A 212 -0.83 9.12 5.44
C LYS A 212 0.56 9.38 4.88
N PHE A 213 1.24 10.37 5.45
CA PHE A 213 2.64 10.63 5.22
C PHE A 213 3.46 9.95 6.33
N SER A 214 4.49 9.19 5.96
CA SER A 214 5.46 8.62 6.90
C SER A 214 6.85 9.21 6.64
N PHE A 215 7.56 9.61 7.68
CA PHE A 215 8.87 10.25 7.51
C PHE A 215 9.76 10.16 8.76
N THR A 216 11.07 10.20 8.58
CA THR A 216 12.00 10.42 9.70
C THR A 216 11.96 11.90 10.08
N LEU A 217 11.81 12.20 11.36
CA LEU A 217 11.76 13.58 11.83
C LEU A 217 13.17 14.22 11.74
N LYS A 218 13.33 15.18 10.83
CA LYS A 218 14.52 15.99 10.61
C LYS A 218 14.09 17.43 10.32
N ALA A 219 15.01 18.40 10.43
CA ALA A 219 14.71 19.79 10.12
C ALA A 219 14.05 19.99 8.73
N SER A 220 14.50 19.24 7.71
CA SER A 220 13.93 19.33 6.36
C SER A 220 12.50 18.78 6.25
N THR A 221 12.21 17.64 6.87
CA THR A 221 10.85 17.05 6.85
C THR A 221 9.90 17.82 7.76
N LEU A 222 10.41 18.41 8.85
CA LEU A 222 9.66 19.31 9.71
C LEU A 222 9.25 20.59 8.96
N ASN A 223 10.12 21.13 8.10
CA ASN A 223 9.74 22.23 7.22
C ASN A 223 8.62 21.83 6.25
N SER A 224 8.68 20.63 5.66
CA SER A 224 7.56 20.11 4.85
C SER A 224 6.28 19.99 5.68
N LEU A 225 6.35 19.49 6.92
CA LEU A 225 5.20 19.40 7.83
C LEU A 225 4.57 20.76 8.11
N LYS A 226 5.38 21.78 8.39
CA LYS A 226 4.90 23.15 8.62
C LYS A 226 4.12 23.71 7.43
N THR A 227 4.45 23.32 6.20
CA THR A 227 3.65 23.73 5.03
C THR A 227 2.25 23.11 5.00
N TRP A 228 2.02 21.97 5.66
CA TRP A 228 0.70 21.35 5.80
C TRP A 228 -0.11 21.90 6.97
N GLN A 229 0.56 22.42 7.99
CA GLN A 229 -0.08 23.13 9.08
C GLN A 229 -0.88 24.32 8.52
N GLY A 230 -0.24 25.16 7.72
CA GLY A 230 -0.82 26.43 7.29
C GLY A 230 -1.14 27.29 8.51
N ASP A 231 -2.33 27.88 8.54
CA ASP A 231 -2.83 28.69 9.65
C ASP A 231 -3.57 27.88 10.72
N ALA A 232 -3.59 26.55 10.60
CA ALA A 232 -4.30 25.68 11.52
C ALA A 232 -3.66 25.74 12.93
N PRO A 233 -4.42 26.10 13.98
CA PRO A 233 -3.96 25.96 15.35
C PRO A 233 -3.88 24.46 15.66
N TRP A 234 -2.70 23.98 16.02
CA TRP A 234 -2.54 22.62 16.52
C TRP A 234 -2.68 22.65 18.03
N ASP A 235 -3.44 21.70 18.58
CA ASP A 235 -3.73 21.68 20.01
C ASP A 235 -2.50 21.35 20.89
N ASP A 236 -1.41 20.82 20.30
CA ASP A 236 -0.23 20.31 21.01
C ASP A 236 1.11 20.88 20.50
N ILE A 237 2.17 20.62 21.29
CA ILE A 237 3.55 21.10 21.10
C ILE A 237 4.21 20.46 19.87
N TYR A 238 4.77 21.28 18.97
CA TYR A 238 5.67 20.80 17.92
C TYR A 238 7.01 20.31 18.49
N PRO A 239 7.56 19.18 18.03
CA PRO A 239 8.87 18.74 18.48
C PRO A 239 9.97 19.71 18.04
N GLU A 240 10.85 20.07 18.97
CA GLU A 240 12.10 20.76 18.68
C GLU A 240 13.11 19.77 18.09
N VAL A 241 13.67 20.11 16.93
CA VAL A 241 14.72 19.32 16.27
C VAL A 241 15.98 20.19 16.14
N ARG A 242 16.89 20.08 17.11
CA ARG A 242 18.08 20.94 17.20
C ARG A 242 19.22 20.49 16.29
N ASN A 243 19.48 19.18 16.22
CA ASN A 243 20.43 18.59 15.28
C ASN A 243 19.98 17.17 14.90
N SER A 244 20.59 16.57 13.88
CA SER A 244 20.17 15.24 13.38
C SER A 244 20.64 14.05 14.25
N ARG A 245 21.35 14.30 15.35
CA ARG A 245 21.93 13.27 16.22
C ARG A 245 21.19 13.17 17.55
N GLU A 246 20.58 14.26 18.00
CA GLU A 246 19.74 14.33 19.19
C GLU A 246 18.32 13.89 18.86
N PRO A 247 17.66 13.16 19.77
CA PRO A 247 16.24 12.84 19.61
C PRO A 247 15.41 14.14 19.61
N PRO A 248 14.29 14.17 18.88
CA PRO A 248 13.34 15.26 18.97
C PRO A 248 12.85 15.42 20.42
N GLN A 249 12.56 16.65 20.84
CA GLN A 249 12.02 16.92 22.18
C GLN A 249 10.63 17.59 22.07
N PRO A 250 9.59 17.04 22.72
CA PRO A 250 9.59 15.79 23.48
C PRO A 250 9.81 14.56 22.58
N GLU A 251 10.29 13.45 23.16
CA GLU A 251 10.65 12.24 22.41
C GLU A 251 9.47 11.60 21.69
N GLU A 252 8.27 11.76 22.24
CA GLU A 252 7.03 11.39 21.59
C GLU A 252 5.97 12.46 21.78
N GLY A 253 5.00 12.45 20.88
CA GLY A 253 3.82 13.28 21.03
C GLY A 253 2.89 13.14 19.85
N ARG A 254 1.82 13.91 19.95
CA ARG A 254 0.76 14.02 18.95
C ARG A 254 0.41 15.49 18.81
N ALA A 255 -0.15 15.85 17.67
CA ALA A 255 -0.80 17.11 17.44
C ALA A 255 -1.98 16.89 16.51
N PHE A 256 -3.08 17.56 16.80
CA PHE A 256 -4.36 17.32 16.18
C PHE A 256 -4.99 18.64 15.71
N PHE A 257 -5.71 18.55 14.59
CA PHE A 257 -6.55 19.62 14.08
C PHE A 257 -7.73 19.00 13.35
N GLU A 258 -8.93 19.53 13.55
CA GLU A 258 -10.14 19.08 12.88
C GLU A 258 -11.07 20.26 12.61
N ASP A 259 -11.60 20.33 11.39
CA ASP A 259 -12.67 21.23 11.00
C ASP A 259 -13.83 20.47 10.34
N GLU A 260 -14.75 21.18 9.71
CA GLU A 260 -15.92 20.61 9.01
C GLU A 260 -15.53 19.66 7.86
N HIS A 261 -14.39 19.88 7.22
CA HIS A 261 -14.00 19.22 5.97
C HIS A 261 -12.80 18.30 6.10
N ILE A 262 -11.91 18.55 7.07
CA ILE A 262 -10.63 17.86 7.18
C ILE A 262 -10.26 17.57 8.63
N GLN A 263 -9.60 16.43 8.82
CA GLN A 263 -8.91 16.06 10.05
C GLN A 263 -7.44 15.88 9.73
N LYS A 264 -6.56 16.46 10.55
CA LYS A 264 -5.10 16.31 10.46
C LYS A 264 -4.58 15.79 11.80
N GLU A 265 -3.82 14.71 11.75
CA GLU A 265 -3.19 14.12 12.93
C GLU A 265 -1.69 13.93 12.66
N PHE A 266 -0.87 14.63 13.41
CA PHE A 266 0.59 14.45 13.41
C PHE A 266 0.99 13.66 14.64
N VAL A 267 1.77 12.59 14.46
CA VAL A 267 2.30 11.75 15.53
C VAL A 267 3.79 11.55 15.31
N TRP A 268 4.60 11.66 16.37
CA TRP A 268 6.03 11.36 16.30
C TRP A 268 6.50 10.54 17.48
N ARG A 269 7.55 9.76 17.24
CA ARG A 269 8.33 9.04 18.25
C ARG A 269 9.80 9.06 17.84
N SER A 270 10.68 9.25 18.82
CA SER A 270 12.13 9.37 18.64
C SER A 270 12.75 8.15 17.95
N ASP A 271 12.22 6.94 18.23
CA ASP A 271 12.71 5.65 17.74
C ASP A 271 12.01 5.15 16.45
N ARG A 272 10.76 5.55 16.21
CA ARG A 272 9.87 4.97 15.18
C ARG A 272 9.52 5.92 14.04
N GLY A 273 10.09 7.12 14.03
CA GLY A 273 9.81 8.15 13.04
C GLY A 273 8.52 8.92 13.34
N ALA A 274 8.01 9.60 12.33
CA ALA A 274 6.85 10.46 12.43
C ALA A 274 5.87 10.23 11.28
N SER A 275 4.61 10.54 11.51
CA SER A 275 3.57 10.47 10.50
C SER A 275 2.61 11.64 10.59
N LEU A 276 2.14 12.11 9.44
CA LEU A 276 1.01 13.03 9.31
C LEU A 276 -0.11 12.28 8.59
N THR A 277 -1.27 12.16 9.21
CA THR A 277 -2.48 11.62 8.59
C THR A 277 -3.43 12.76 8.30
N ILE A 278 -3.96 12.81 7.07
CA ILE A 278 -4.97 13.77 6.66
C ILE A 278 -6.18 13.00 6.16
N THR A 279 -7.36 13.26 6.73
CA THR A 279 -8.61 12.60 6.36
C THR A 279 -9.60 13.66 5.90
N TRP A 280 -10.15 13.51 4.70
CA TRP A 280 -11.21 14.37 4.16
C TRP A 280 -12.59 13.75 4.47
N LYS A 281 -13.54 14.58 4.92
CA LYS A 281 -14.87 14.17 5.40
C LYS A 281 -15.95 14.19 4.33
#